data_AF-A0A482XDP5-F1
#
_entry.id   AF-A0A482XDP5-F1
#
_cell.length_a   1.000
_cell.length_b   1.000
_cell.length_c   1.000
_cell.angle_alpha   90.00
_cell.angle_beta   90.00
_cell.angle_gamma   90.00
#
_symmetry.space_group_name_H-M   'P 1'
#
loop_
_entity.id
_entity.type
_entity.pdbx_description
1 polymer ?
#
loop_
_entity_poly.entity_id
_entity_poly.type
_entity_poly.pdbx_seq_one_letter_code
_entity_poly.pdbx_strand_id
1 'polypeptide(L)'
;MALEITTEDKLEYQFHEVSGGSLQFKVKAANDAHIALTTGPAESEPIYEIFIGGWSNAKSAIRKNKQKPDAALVETPNILNGDEQLAFWIRWNGGAIAVGRHGEAEPFISWEDPEPFVVTHYGICTGWAPIAQPGWAVDPAAEGAAPVGGAATWVPVAAGEPVPPSAIPAGLDTGGEQLYVGRGKHESGALIPGKVVPSHGV
;
A
#
# COMPACT_ATOMS: atom_id res chain seq x y z
N MET A 1 3.50 16.19 -0.32
CA MET A 1 4.30 16.80 -1.42
C MET A 1 4.65 15.64 -2.33
N ALA A 2 4.15 15.61 -3.56
CA ALA A 2 4.31 14.45 -4.43
C ALA A 2 5.78 14.31 -4.86
N LEU A 3 6.32 13.09 -4.79
CA LEU A 3 7.65 12.79 -5.30
C LEU A 3 7.52 12.42 -6.79
N GLU A 4 8.20 13.18 -7.65
CA GLU A 4 8.30 12.88 -9.09
C GLU A 4 9.47 11.92 -9.34
N ILE A 5 9.16 10.71 -9.80
CA ILE A 5 10.18 9.67 -10.05
C ILE A 5 10.17 9.27 -11.52
N THR A 6 11.37 9.21 -12.11
CA THR A 6 11.61 8.65 -13.43
C THR A 6 12.40 7.36 -13.27
N THR A 7 11.92 6.28 -13.86
CA THR A 7 12.65 5.01 -13.94
C THR A 7 13.11 4.76 -15.37
N GLU A 8 14.33 4.27 -15.54
CA GLU A 8 14.81 3.77 -16.83
C GLU A 8 14.06 2.50 -17.23
N ASP A 9 14.10 2.15 -18.53
CA ASP A 9 13.54 0.91 -19.06
C ASP A 9 14.39 -0.30 -18.64
N LYS A 10 14.30 -0.64 -17.35
CA LYS A 10 15.04 -1.75 -16.73
C LYS A 10 14.27 -2.25 -15.52
N LEU A 11 14.35 -3.56 -15.26
CA LEU A 11 13.83 -4.20 -14.04
C LEU A 11 14.71 -3.89 -12.82
N GLU A 12 14.97 -2.60 -12.58
CA GLU A 12 15.66 -2.11 -11.39
C GLU A 12 14.71 -1.21 -10.62
N TYR A 13 14.22 -1.73 -9.50
CA TYR A 13 13.33 -0.99 -8.61
C TYR A 13 14.09 0.15 -7.94
N GLN A 14 13.49 1.33 -7.96
CA GLN A 14 13.87 2.43 -7.06
C GLN A 14 13.02 2.33 -5.79
N PHE A 15 13.67 2.04 -4.66
CA PHE A 15 13.00 1.82 -3.38
C PHE A 15 12.89 3.11 -2.57
N HIS A 16 11.75 3.27 -1.92
CA HIS A 16 11.43 4.39 -1.04
C HIS A 16 10.72 3.86 0.22
N GLU A 17 10.95 4.52 1.36
CA GLU A 17 10.23 4.21 2.60
C GLU A 17 8.75 4.55 2.48
N VAL A 18 7.91 3.74 3.13
CA VAL A 18 6.48 4.02 3.30
C VAL A 18 6.05 3.69 4.72
N SER A 19 5.49 4.70 5.38
CA SER A 19 4.90 4.61 6.71
C SER A 19 3.38 4.65 6.59
N GLY A 20 2.77 3.56 6.13
CA GLY A 20 1.32 3.46 6.01
C GLY A 20 0.86 2.23 5.24
N GLY A 21 -0.39 1.82 5.44
CA GLY A 21 -1.03 0.70 4.73
C GLY A 21 -1.55 1.07 3.34
N SER A 22 -1.00 2.11 2.70
CA SER A 22 -1.48 2.57 1.40
C SER A 22 -0.46 3.40 0.63
N LEU A 23 -0.52 3.28 -0.70
CA LEU A 23 0.21 4.07 -1.67
C LEU A 23 -0.79 4.67 -2.66
N GLN A 24 -0.70 5.97 -2.92
CA GLN A 24 -1.36 6.60 -4.05
C GLN A 24 -0.32 7.10 -5.02
N PHE A 25 -0.53 6.82 -6.31
CA PHE A 25 0.40 7.26 -7.33
C PHE A 25 -0.30 7.54 -8.66
N LYS A 26 0.34 8.36 -9.47
CA LYS A 26 0.05 8.49 -10.89
C LYS A 26 1.14 7.80 -11.67
N VAL A 27 0.83 7.21 -12.81
CA VAL A 27 1.81 6.64 -13.74
C VAL A 27 1.39 6.93 -15.18
N LYS A 28 2.34 7.35 -16.00
CA LYS A 28 2.22 7.46 -17.46
C LYS A 28 3.13 6.42 -18.08
N ALA A 29 2.54 5.35 -18.62
CA ALA A 29 3.24 4.23 -19.22
C ALA A 29 2.32 3.53 -20.23
N ALA A 30 2.85 3.04 -21.34
CA ALA A 30 2.05 2.31 -22.31
C ALA A 30 1.61 0.92 -21.80
N ASN A 31 2.42 0.33 -20.90
CA ASN A 31 2.30 -1.02 -20.36
C ASN A 31 3.27 -1.19 -19.16
N ASP A 32 3.08 -2.28 -18.41
CA ASP A 32 4.04 -2.85 -17.46
C ASP A 32 4.52 -1.88 -16.35
N ALA A 33 3.59 -1.27 -15.63
CA ALA A 33 3.91 -0.58 -14.37
C ALA A 33 4.11 -1.62 -13.26
N HIS A 34 5.31 -1.67 -12.67
CA HIS A 34 5.69 -2.62 -11.64
C HIS A 34 5.87 -1.91 -10.29
N ILE A 35 5.27 -2.49 -9.26
CA ILE A 35 5.42 -2.04 -7.88
C ILE A 35 5.82 -3.22 -7.02
N ALA A 36 6.91 -3.08 -6.27
CA ALA A 36 7.36 -4.01 -5.26
C ALA A 36 6.97 -3.47 -3.87
N LEU A 37 6.50 -4.32 -2.96
CA LEU A 37 6.37 -4.02 -1.53
C LEU A 37 7.29 -4.94 -0.76
N THR A 38 8.19 -4.38 0.04
CA THR A 38 9.27 -5.11 0.74
C THR A 38 9.40 -4.69 2.20
N THR A 39 10.23 -5.45 2.94
CA THR A 39 10.59 -5.18 4.35
C THR A 39 11.82 -4.29 4.51
N GLY A 40 12.45 -3.86 3.42
CA GLY A 40 13.68 -3.07 3.45
C GLY A 40 13.97 -2.34 2.13
N PRO A 41 15.05 -1.53 2.09
CA PRO A 41 15.36 -0.59 1.00
C PRO A 41 15.94 -1.24 -0.26
N ALA A 42 15.74 -2.55 -0.43
CA ALA A 42 16.25 -3.32 -1.55
C ALA A 42 15.29 -4.45 -1.89
N GLU A 43 15.47 -5.01 -3.09
CA GLU A 43 14.76 -6.20 -3.49
C GLU A 43 15.21 -7.38 -2.63
N SER A 44 14.29 -7.90 -1.81
CA SER A 44 14.53 -9.00 -0.89
C SER A 44 13.30 -9.87 -0.77
N GLU A 45 13.46 -11.10 -0.29
CA GLU A 45 12.32 -11.87 0.19
C GLU A 45 12.13 -11.61 1.70
N PRO A 46 10.87 -11.42 2.17
CA PRO A 46 9.65 -11.53 1.40
C PRO A 46 9.31 -10.27 0.57
N ILE A 47 8.67 -10.45 -0.59
CA ILE A 47 8.27 -9.39 -1.52
C ILE A 47 6.88 -9.65 -2.09
N TYR A 48 6.08 -8.59 -2.21
CA TYR A 48 4.90 -8.58 -3.07
C TYR A 48 5.20 -7.79 -4.33
N GLU A 49 5.03 -8.40 -5.49
CA GLU A 49 5.12 -7.74 -6.79
C GLU A 49 3.71 -7.52 -7.33
N ILE A 50 3.43 -6.29 -7.73
CA ILE A 50 2.18 -5.84 -8.31
C ILE A 50 2.49 -5.38 -9.72
N PHE A 51 1.81 -5.99 -10.68
CA PHE A 51 1.92 -5.70 -12.10
C PHE A 51 0.62 -5.03 -12.54
N ILE A 52 0.68 -3.82 -13.07
CA ILE A 52 -0.47 -3.12 -13.64
C ILE A 52 -0.22 -2.97 -15.14
N GLY A 53 -1.18 -3.38 -15.96
CA GLY A 53 -1.07 -3.29 -17.42
C GLY A 53 0.05 -4.14 -18.00
N GLY A 54 0.30 -5.32 -17.43
CA GLY A 54 1.18 -6.31 -18.02
C GLY A 54 0.58 -7.01 -19.23
N TRP A 55 1.35 -7.90 -19.87
CA TRP A 55 0.95 -8.62 -21.09
C TRP A 55 0.48 -7.65 -22.19
N SER A 56 1.28 -6.61 -22.46
CA SER A 56 0.90 -5.54 -23.40
C SER A 56 -0.38 -4.82 -22.97
N ASN A 57 -0.43 -4.39 -21.70
CA ASN A 57 -1.56 -3.64 -21.13
C ASN A 57 -2.89 -4.41 -21.13
N ALA A 58 -2.83 -5.74 -21.03
CA ALA A 58 -4.00 -6.61 -21.04
C ALA A 58 -4.40 -7.13 -19.66
N LYS A 59 -3.45 -7.26 -18.72
CA LYS A 59 -3.68 -7.93 -17.42
C LYS A 59 -2.97 -7.25 -16.28
N SER A 60 -3.46 -7.47 -15.07
CA SER A 60 -2.80 -7.08 -13.82
C SER A 60 -2.64 -8.29 -12.92
N ALA A 61 -1.57 -8.32 -12.12
CA ALA A 61 -1.25 -9.47 -11.28
C ALA A 61 -0.64 -9.06 -9.93
N ILE A 62 -0.84 -9.91 -8.92
CA ILE A 62 -0.14 -9.86 -7.65
C ILE A 62 0.68 -11.15 -7.52
N ARG A 63 1.95 -11.06 -7.15
CA ARG A 63 2.85 -12.20 -6.97
C ARG A 63 3.61 -12.09 -5.65
N LYS A 64 3.76 -13.20 -4.94
CA LYS A 64 4.61 -13.29 -3.74
C LYS A 64 5.95 -13.93 -4.10
N ASN A 65 7.05 -13.37 -3.59
CA ASN A 65 8.40 -13.94 -3.65
C ASN A 65 8.87 -14.35 -5.05
N LYS A 66 8.45 -13.64 -6.10
CA LYS A 66 8.80 -13.98 -7.50
C LYS A 66 8.40 -15.41 -7.93
N GLN A 67 7.50 -16.06 -7.19
CA GLN A 67 7.08 -17.44 -7.46
C GLN A 67 5.84 -17.49 -8.38
N LYS A 68 5.74 -18.56 -9.18
CA LYS A 68 4.56 -18.87 -9.99
C LYS A 68 3.81 -20.06 -9.37
N PRO A 69 2.47 -20.14 -9.50
CA PRO A 69 1.58 -19.20 -10.19
C PRO A 69 1.48 -17.84 -9.49
N ASP A 70 1.01 -16.81 -10.21
CA ASP A 70 0.70 -15.51 -9.60
C ASP A 70 -0.41 -15.72 -8.54
N ALA A 71 -0.31 -14.98 -7.43
CA ALA A 71 -1.26 -15.06 -6.32
C ALA A 71 -2.65 -14.52 -6.71
N ALA A 72 -2.68 -13.51 -7.56
CA ALA A 72 -3.89 -13.07 -8.26
C ALA A 72 -3.53 -12.62 -9.69
N LEU A 73 -4.47 -12.82 -10.63
CA LEU A 73 -4.35 -12.44 -12.03
C LEU A 73 -5.72 -12.05 -12.57
N VAL A 74 -5.86 -10.84 -13.10
CA VAL A 74 -7.12 -10.29 -13.61
C VAL A 74 -6.91 -9.65 -14.98
N GLU A 75 -7.90 -9.73 -15.86
CA GLU A 75 -7.90 -9.01 -17.14
C GLU A 75 -8.23 -7.54 -16.92
N THR A 76 -7.35 -6.67 -17.41
CA THR A 76 -7.43 -5.21 -17.24
C THR A 76 -6.98 -4.53 -18.54
N PRO A 77 -7.73 -4.71 -19.65
CA PRO A 77 -7.32 -4.18 -20.95
C PRO A 77 -7.29 -2.64 -20.93
N ASN A 78 -6.21 -2.08 -21.46
CA ASN A 78 -5.99 -0.62 -21.57
C ASN A 78 -6.06 0.11 -20.23
N ILE A 79 -5.58 -0.53 -19.15
CA ILE A 79 -5.60 0.09 -17.82
C ILE A 79 -4.55 1.19 -17.68
N LEU A 80 -3.45 1.12 -18.42
CA LEU A 80 -2.42 2.16 -18.50
C LEU A 80 -2.54 3.00 -19.79
N ASN A 81 -1.91 4.17 -19.80
CA ASN A 81 -1.88 5.07 -20.95
C ASN A 81 -0.47 5.67 -21.14
N GLY A 82 0.06 5.61 -22.36
CA GLY A 82 1.39 6.10 -22.71
C GLY A 82 1.48 7.61 -22.94
N ASP A 83 0.34 8.28 -23.10
CA ASP A 83 0.22 9.72 -23.38
C ASP A 83 -0.19 10.52 -22.14
N GLU A 84 -0.95 9.90 -21.22
CA GLU A 84 -1.52 10.54 -20.04
C GLU A 84 -1.17 9.82 -18.74
N GLN A 85 -1.02 10.58 -17.65
CA GLN A 85 -0.88 10.02 -16.31
C GLN A 85 -2.24 9.52 -15.81
N LEU A 86 -2.31 8.22 -15.50
CA LEU A 86 -3.45 7.61 -14.83
C LEU A 86 -3.14 7.39 -13.35
N ALA A 87 -4.14 7.55 -12.51
CA ALA A 87 -4.00 7.54 -11.06
C ALA A 87 -4.55 6.25 -10.44
N PHE A 88 -3.79 5.68 -9.52
CA PHE A 88 -4.08 4.40 -8.86
C PHE A 88 -3.82 4.48 -7.37
N TRP A 89 -4.36 3.50 -6.65
CA TRP A 89 -4.02 3.25 -5.26
C TRP A 89 -3.68 1.78 -5.06
N ILE A 90 -2.74 1.52 -4.16
CA ILE A 90 -2.48 0.20 -3.57
C ILE A 90 -2.75 0.35 -2.08
N ARG A 91 -3.46 -0.61 -1.47
CA ARG A 91 -3.74 -0.64 -0.04
C ARG A 91 -3.39 -2.01 0.51
N TRP A 92 -2.78 -2.04 1.69
CA TRP A 92 -2.45 -3.26 2.40
C TRP A 92 -2.75 -3.16 3.88
N ASN A 93 -3.32 -4.22 4.43
CA ASN A 93 -3.59 -4.34 5.87
C ASN A 93 -3.71 -5.82 6.26
N GLY A 94 -2.96 -6.25 7.28
CA GLY A 94 -3.09 -7.60 7.84
C GLY A 94 -2.96 -8.75 6.81
N GLY A 95 -2.21 -8.55 5.72
CA GLY A 95 -2.05 -9.51 4.63
C GLY A 95 -2.97 -9.33 3.44
N ALA A 96 -4.06 -8.57 3.57
CA ALA A 96 -4.87 -8.16 2.43
C ALA A 96 -4.11 -7.12 1.60
N ILE A 97 -4.03 -7.33 0.29
CA ILE A 97 -3.46 -6.41 -0.71
C ILE A 97 -4.54 -6.13 -1.75
N ALA A 98 -4.80 -4.86 -2.02
CA ALA A 98 -5.81 -4.42 -2.97
C ALA A 98 -5.26 -3.29 -3.85
N VAL A 99 -5.61 -3.31 -5.13
CA VAL A 99 -5.20 -2.30 -6.11
C VAL A 99 -6.43 -1.79 -6.84
N GLY A 100 -6.56 -0.47 -6.94
CA GLY A 100 -7.70 0.18 -7.58
C GLY A 100 -7.34 1.48 -8.29
N ARG A 101 -8.31 2.02 -9.02
CA ARG A 101 -8.16 3.31 -9.71
C ARG A 101 -8.49 4.46 -8.76
N HIS A 102 -7.85 5.60 -8.96
CA HIS A 102 -8.20 6.80 -8.19
C HIS A 102 -9.66 7.19 -8.43
N GLY A 103 -10.36 7.54 -7.34
CA GLY A 103 -11.80 7.83 -7.36
C GLY A 103 -12.70 6.59 -7.29
N GLU A 104 -12.17 5.38 -7.53
CA GLU A 104 -12.89 4.12 -7.32
C GLU A 104 -12.61 3.58 -5.92
N ALA A 105 -13.67 3.20 -5.20
CA ALA A 105 -13.55 2.55 -3.89
C ALA A 105 -13.20 1.06 -4.02
N GLU A 106 -13.73 0.42 -5.07
CA GLU A 106 -13.54 -1.00 -5.32
C GLU A 106 -12.20 -1.27 -6.01
N PRO A 107 -11.42 -2.27 -5.55
CA PRO A 107 -10.23 -2.69 -6.26
C PRO A 107 -10.57 -3.43 -7.56
N PHE A 108 -9.71 -3.32 -8.56
CA PHE A 108 -9.77 -4.18 -9.75
C PHE A 108 -9.03 -5.51 -9.54
N ILE A 109 -8.15 -5.60 -8.54
CA ILE A 109 -7.49 -6.84 -8.12
C ILE A 109 -7.21 -6.80 -6.62
N SER A 110 -7.42 -7.93 -5.95
CA SER A 110 -7.09 -8.11 -4.54
C SER A 110 -6.64 -9.53 -4.26
N TRP A 111 -5.83 -9.69 -3.22
CA TRP A 111 -5.38 -10.98 -2.73
C TRP A 111 -5.09 -10.88 -1.23
N GLU A 112 -5.26 -11.98 -0.49
CA GLU A 112 -4.97 -12.06 0.94
C GLU A 112 -3.89 -13.11 1.18
N ASP A 113 -2.79 -12.67 1.78
CA ASP A 113 -1.66 -13.54 2.12
C ASP A 113 -1.93 -14.32 3.40
N PRO A 114 -1.91 -15.67 3.39
CA PRO A 114 -2.03 -16.45 4.61
C PRO A 114 -0.83 -16.30 5.57
N GLU A 115 0.33 -15.85 5.07
CA GLU A 115 1.54 -15.66 5.86
C GLU A 115 2.12 -14.25 5.60
N PRO A 116 1.47 -13.20 6.12
CA PRO A 116 1.79 -11.82 5.75
C PRO A 116 3.06 -11.29 6.43
N PHE A 117 3.65 -10.26 5.83
CA PHE A 117 4.78 -9.53 6.40
C PHE A 117 4.51 -8.02 6.45
N VAL A 118 5.28 -7.32 7.30
CA VAL A 118 5.20 -5.87 7.44
C VAL A 118 5.91 -5.20 6.28
N VAL A 119 5.17 -4.44 5.48
CA VAL A 119 5.71 -3.60 4.42
C VAL A 119 6.26 -2.31 5.03
N THR A 120 7.51 -2.01 4.73
CA THR A 120 8.18 -0.75 5.15
C THR A 120 8.68 0.05 3.97
N HIS A 121 8.80 -0.57 2.79
CA HIS A 121 9.31 0.05 1.58
C HIS A 121 8.46 -0.35 0.37
N TYR A 122 8.41 0.55 -0.59
CA TYR A 122 7.91 0.25 -1.92
C TYR A 122 9.00 0.52 -2.96
N GLY A 123 9.11 -0.35 -3.94
CA GLY A 123 9.94 -0.18 -5.13
C GLY A 123 9.06 0.10 -6.33
N ILE A 124 9.46 1.00 -7.21
CA ILE A 124 8.78 1.19 -8.49
C ILE A 124 9.75 1.05 -9.65
N CYS A 125 9.26 0.49 -10.75
CA CYS A 125 9.89 0.58 -12.06
C CYS A 125 8.85 0.44 -13.17
N THR A 126 9.21 0.91 -14.36
CA THR A 126 8.49 0.62 -15.60
C THR A 126 9.41 -0.23 -16.46
N GLY A 127 9.01 -1.47 -16.75
CA GLY A 127 9.73 -2.30 -17.72
C GLY A 127 9.07 -2.26 -19.08
N TRP A 128 9.83 -2.42 -20.16
CA TRP A 128 9.38 -2.64 -21.54
C TRP A 128 8.57 -1.50 -22.18
N ALA A 129 9.04 -0.27 -22.07
CA ALA A 129 8.56 0.85 -22.88
C ALA A 129 9.74 1.73 -23.39
N PRO A 130 9.78 2.13 -24.68
CA PRO A 130 10.97 2.70 -25.33
C PRO A 130 11.41 4.09 -24.84
N ILE A 131 10.77 4.65 -23.80
CA ILE A 131 11.06 6.00 -23.33
C ILE A 131 10.84 6.05 -21.81
N ALA A 132 11.92 6.21 -21.05
CA ALA A 132 11.85 6.68 -19.67
C ALA A 132 11.14 8.05 -19.69
N GLN A 133 9.93 8.13 -19.12
CA GLN A 133 9.22 9.40 -18.95
C GLN A 133 9.03 9.68 -17.47
N PRO A 134 9.16 10.97 -17.04
CA PRO A 134 8.76 11.38 -15.70
C PRO A 134 7.28 11.06 -15.52
N GLY A 135 6.99 10.01 -14.75
CA GLY A 135 5.69 9.34 -14.82
C GLY A 135 5.05 9.15 -13.46
N TRP A 136 5.86 9.01 -12.41
CA TRP A 136 5.36 8.70 -11.09
C TRP A 136 5.21 9.94 -10.24
N ALA A 137 3.98 10.28 -9.88
CA ALA A 137 3.71 11.24 -8.82
C ALA A 137 3.18 10.43 -7.63
N VAL A 138 4.04 10.15 -6.66
CA VAL A 138 3.69 9.33 -5.49
C VAL A 138 3.42 10.23 -4.31
N ASP A 139 2.28 10.05 -3.65
CA ASP A 139 1.96 10.69 -2.38
C ASP A 139 1.99 9.63 -1.28
N PRO A 140 3.10 9.49 -0.53
CA PRO A 140 3.15 8.62 0.63
C PRO A 140 2.26 9.25 1.71
N ALA A 141 1.16 8.55 2.01
CA ALA A 141 0.13 8.98 2.94
C ALA A 141 -0.66 10.23 2.50
N ALA A 142 -1.71 10.01 1.69
CA ALA A 142 -2.86 10.90 1.74
C ALA A 142 -3.51 10.76 3.13
N GLU A 143 -3.20 11.68 4.04
CA GLU A 143 -3.99 11.88 5.25
C GLU A 143 -5.47 12.02 4.84
N GLY A 144 -6.30 11.05 5.25
CA GLY A 144 -7.73 11.05 4.97
C GLY A 144 -8.24 9.94 4.03
N ALA A 145 -7.40 9.03 3.54
CA ALA A 145 -7.90 7.84 2.84
C ALA A 145 -8.51 6.86 3.85
N ALA A 146 -9.84 6.87 3.99
CA ALA A 146 -10.57 5.86 4.75
C ALA A 146 -10.18 4.45 4.27
N PRO A 147 -9.89 3.49 5.17
CA PRO A 147 -9.58 2.11 4.79
C PRO A 147 -10.73 1.51 3.97
N VAL A 148 -10.43 0.78 2.88
CA VAL A 148 -11.47 0.06 2.12
C VAL A 148 -11.93 -1.13 2.95
N GLY A 149 -13.25 -1.32 3.03
CA GLY A 149 -13.81 -2.67 3.16
C GLY A 149 -13.92 -3.23 4.57
N GLY A 150 -14.38 -2.43 5.51
CA GLY A 150 -14.91 -2.89 6.79
C GLY A 150 -15.35 -1.68 7.60
N ALA A 151 -16.57 -1.67 8.14
CA ALA A 151 -16.89 -0.69 9.17
C ALA A 151 -15.84 -0.86 10.28
N ALA A 152 -14.99 0.14 10.49
CA ALA A 152 -14.01 0.11 11.57
C ALA A 152 -14.79 -0.11 12.87
N THR A 153 -14.63 -1.28 13.48
CA THR A 153 -15.31 -1.62 14.72
C THR A 153 -14.40 -1.32 15.89
N TRP A 154 -14.97 -0.71 16.91
CA TRP A 154 -14.24 -0.46 18.14
C TRP A 154 -14.14 -1.76 18.94
N VAL A 155 -12.92 -2.26 19.10
CA VAL A 155 -12.64 -3.43 19.92
C VAL A 155 -12.34 -2.95 21.35
N PRO A 156 -13.09 -3.41 22.37
CA PRO A 156 -12.72 -3.15 23.76
C PRO A 156 -11.47 -3.95 24.11
N VAL A 157 -10.50 -3.29 24.74
CA VAL A 157 -9.24 -3.88 25.22
C VAL A 157 -9.19 -3.63 26.72
N ALA A 158 -8.86 -4.66 27.51
CA ALA A 158 -8.73 -4.48 28.95
C ALA A 158 -7.41 -3.79 29.31
N ALA A 159 -7.36 -3.15 30.49
CA ALA A 159 -6.18 -2.44 30.92
C ALA A 159 -4.95 -3.37 30.96
N GLY A 160 -3.89 -3.00 30.22
CA GLY A 160 -2.65 -3.79 30.13
C GLY A 160 -2.66 -4.95 29.12
N GLU A 161 -3.73 -5.15 28.36
CA GLU A 161 -3.72 -6.06 27.21
C GLU A 161 -3.01 -5.41 26.01
N PRO A 162 -2.39 -6.22 25.11
CA PRO A 162 -1.71 -5.70 23.95
C PRO A 162 -2.69 -5.06 22.94
N VAL A 163 -2.19 -4.10 22.17
CA VAL A 163 -2.94 -3.51 21.05
C VAL A 163 -3.32 -4.61 20.04
N PRO A 164 -4.60 -4.70 19.60
CA PRO A 164 -5.02 -5.71 18.64
C PRO A 164 -4.20 -5.64 17.33
N PRO A 165 -3.84 -6.79 16.72
CA PRO A 165 -3.10 -6.81 15.45
C PRO A 165 -3.79 -6.09 14.29
N SER A 166 -5.12 -5.93 14.36
CA SER A 166 -5.94 -5.23 13.37
C SER A 166 -6.12 -3.73 13.67
N ALA A 167 -5.43 -3.19 14.68
CA ALA A 167 -5.54 -1.78 15.04
C ALA A 167 -4.98 -0.87 13.94
N ILE A 168 -5.64 0.25 13.71
CA ILE A 168 -5.27 1.18 12.63
C ILE A 168 -4.08 2.03 13.08
N PRO A 169 -2.93 1.98 12.39
CA PRO A 169 -1.77 2.84 12.68
C PRO A 169 -2.11 4.32 12.49
N ALA A 170 -1.69 5.18 13.41
CA ALA A 170 -1.95 6.62 13.44
C ALA A 170 -0.68 7.48 13.32
N GLY A 171 0.42 6.90 12.85
CA GLY A 171 1.74 7.56 12.74
C GLY A 171 2.71 7.14 13.84
N LEU A 172 3.83 7.85 13.96
CA LEU A 172 4.88 7.57 14.95
C LEU A 172 4.92 8.68 16.01
N ASP A 173 5.25 8.34 17.25
CA ASP A 173 5.59 9.33 18.27
C ASP A 173 7.00 9.90 18.05
N THR A 174 7.34 10.95 18.79
CA THR A 174 8.68 11.59 18.77
C THR A 174 9.84 10.61 18.99
N GLY A 175 9.59 9.48 19.68
CA GLY A 175 10.57 8.41 19.90
C GLY A 175 10.61 7.32 18.81
N GLY A 176 9.83 7.45 17.73
CA GLY A 176 9.71 6.43 16.68
C GLY A 176 8.75 5.28 17.00
N GLU A 177 8.00 5.37 18.11
CA GLU A 177 7.03 4.35 18.50
C GLU A 177 5.76 4.42 17.64
N GLN A 178 5.25 3.27 17.20
CA GLN A 178 4.00 3.17 16.45
C GLN A 178 2.78 3.56 17.29
N LEU A 179 2.04 4.56 16.83
CA LEU A 179 0.76 5.00 17.41
C LEU A 179 -0.41 4.32 16.72
N TYR A 180 -1.54 4.20 17.43
CA TYR A 180 -2.78 3.63 16.88
C TYR A 180 -4.00 4.52 17.15
N VAL A 181 -5.03 4.39 16.33
CA VAL A 181 -6.32 5.06 16.55
C VAL A 181 -7.08 4.34 17.68
N GLY A 182 -7.46 5.08 18.72
CA GLY A 182 -8.20 4.53 19.86
C GLY A 182 -9.25 5.49 20.39
N ARG A 183 -9.98 5.03 21.42
CA ARG A 183 -10.85 5.87 22.23
C ARG A 183 -10.85 5.41 23.68
N GLY A 184 -10.77 6.35 24.61
CA GLY A 184 -10.77 6.09 26.05
C GLY A 184 -12.09 6.49 26.70
N LYS A 185 -12.47 5.80 27.77
CA LYS A 185 -13.61 6.20 28.60
C LYS A 185 -13.17 7.26 29.60
N HIS A 186 -13.73 8.46 29.49
CA HIS A 186 -13.53 9.52 30.46
C HIS A 186 -14.36 9.28 31.72
N GLU A 187 -14.00 9.91 32.85
CA GLU A 187 -14.71 9.77 34.14
C GLU A 187 -16.19 10.13 34.05
N SER A 188 -16.56 11.03 33.14
CA SER A 188 -17.96 11.39 32.84
C SER A 188 -18.74 10.31 32.09
N GLY A 189 -18.11 9.19 31.71
CA GLY A 189 -18.67 8.12 30.90
C GLY A 189 -18.58 8.33 29.39
N ALA A 190 -18.09 9.49 28.93
CA ALA A 190 -17.90 9.79 27.52
C ALA A 190 -16.77 8.94 26.90
N LEU A 191 -16.96 8.51 25.65
CA LEU A 191 -15.91 7.87 24.86
C LEU A 191 -15.20 8.94 24.02
N ILE A 192 -13.93 9.21 24.33
CA ILE A 192 -13.14 10.27 23.73
C ILE A 192 -12.15 9.65 22.73
N PRO A 193 -12.18 10.05 21.45
CA PRO A 193 -11.19 9.59 20.47
C PRO A 193 -9.80 10.14 20.78
N GLY A 194 -8.76 9.37 20.47
CA GLY A 194 -7.38 9.75 20.69
C GLY A 194 -6.36 8.79 20.07
N LYS A 195 -5.09 9.00 20.40
CA LYS A 195 -3.99 8.10 20.04
C LYS A 195 -3.74 7.10 21.16
N VAL A 196 -3.42 5.87 20.80
CA VAL A 196 -2.92 4.82 21.72
C VAL A 196 -1.41 4.73 21.53
N VAL A 197 -0.69 4.76 22.64
CA VAL A 197 0.76 4.58 22.71
C VAL A 197 0.99 3.25 23.43
N PRO A 198 1.43 2.17 22.75
CA PRO A 198 1.55 0.85 23.36
C PRO A 198 2.38 0.82 24.65
N SER A 199 3.47 1.58 24.69
CA SER A 199 4.36 1.68 25.86
C SER A 199 3.71 2.31 27.10
N HIS A 200 2.62 3.06 26.94
CA HIS A 200 1.90 3.68 28.05
C HIS A 200 0.82 2.76 28.66
N GLY A 201 0.66 1.55 28.10
CA GLY A 201 -0.45 0.66 28.42
C GLY A 201 -1.73 1.08 27.69
N VAL A 202 -2.54 0.08 27.33
CA VAL A 202 -3.91 0.25 26.83
C VAL A 202 -4.87 0.24 28.02
#